data_AF-A0A7K0WTZ2-F1
#
_entry.id   AF-A0A7K0WTZ2-F1
#
_cell.length_a   1.000
_cell.length_b   1.000
_cell.length_c   1.000
_cell.angle_alpha   90.00
_cell.angle_beta   90.00
_cell.angle_gamma   90.00
#
_symmetry.space_group_name_H-M   'P 1'
#
loop_
_entity.id
_entity.type
_entity.pdbx_description
1 polymer ?
#
loop_
_entity_poly.entity_id
_entity_poly.type
_entity_poly.pdbx_seq_one_letter_code
_entity_poly.pdbx_strand_id
1 'polypeptide(L)'
;MRVSEPRVSLDRDQAVLSCSVAFGSDERTWRVGVPKELIRFVAPAVDPFLPLATLLASYLGEDLQVDQTLSPTQIEGLTSAAALFAQWWDWSIPNLSGLQNAAVPPSENATGFNPSAVTGPRGDNAGLLFTRGIDSTASLVAALDGSSAPVTHLLGIDGIEPNHSPRVAAEVWADTQAVADLVSLPLIRLTTNLREEADRLLPWGQTHGAVLVGTALVLSPLLATLSISQTVDNSHAGPHGSTSRLDPMWSTDSTRVKAVHSEMDRVHKAALVATRPALAAEIKVCWEGDTRKNCGRCLKCLHTMTCFELLGASELVESAFHKPFSSEAIRQLAGPGPATSLQQVIDAIDEDHAVLREAWEDYLSRVENGQRRGLAGLNPSARFAAAGGSLSPEGLVGWGLHCQQIPLSLDERHRLCAMSTKAQAPIDWCLADRKDAGSVELAAELTDHWTTGAVLIVDAEISGAPPGAVSRLLSASKVRCWLSDSPHLDGIRLIEAIEHGCVPIQFMDEQHLRSLSAELPQWASPLVRSMQQVELGLPNEAELQLIFQAAVQLAVLGSPPVMAAS
;
A
#
# COMPACT_ATOMS: atom_id res chain seq x y z
N MET A 1 -2.67 -25.72 15.13
CA MET A 1 -3.97 -25.40 14.53
C MET A 1 -4.69 -26.68 14.14
N ARG A 2 -5.99 -26.81 14.44
CA ARG A 2 -6.82 -27.96 14.06
C ARG A 2 -8.07 -27.51 13.30
N VAL A 3 -8.30 -28.06 12.12
CA VAL A 3 -9.50 -27.86 11.30
C VAL A 3 -10.40 -29.09 11.43
N SER A 4 -11.59 -28.92 11.99
CA SER A 4 -12.54 -30.01 12.20
C SER A 4 -13.20 -30.46 10.90
N GLU A 5 -13.82 -31.65 10.92
CA GLU A 5 -14.66 -32.11 9.81
C GLU A 5 -15.80 -31.10 9.54
N PRO A 6 -15.96 -30.62 8.31
CA PRO A 6 -17.01 -29.66 7.97
C PRO A 6 -18.40 -30.27 7.95
N ARG A 7 -19.40 -29.43 8.17
CA ARG A 7 -20.82 -29.80 8.06
C ARG A 7 -21.52 -28.87 7.10
N VAL A 8 -22.44 -29.43 6.31
CA VAL A 8 -23.35 -28.67 5.46
C VAL A 8 -24.65 -28.45 6.22
N SER A 9 -25.10 -27.20 6.24
CA SER A 9 -26.39 -26.79 6.78
C SER A 9 -27.13 -25.92 5.77
N LEU A 10 -28.42 -25.70 6.01
CA LEU A 10 -29.23 -24.76 5.22
C LEU A 10 -29.56 -23.56 6.10
N ASP A 11 -29.26 -22.36 5.59
CA ASP A 11 -29.61 -21.10 6.23
C ASP A 11 -30.30 -20.19 5.21
N ARG A 12 -31.60 -19.92 5.43
CA ARG A 12 -32.48 -19.12 4.55
C ARG A 12 -32.40 -19.56 3.08
N ASP A 13 -31.56 -18.87 2.31
CA ASP A 13 -31.38 -19.02 0.86
C ASP A 13 -30.01 -19.61 0.47
N GLN A 14 -29.22 -20.05 1.46
CA GLN A 14 -27.89 -20.60 1.24
C GLN A 14 -27.72 -22.02 1.82
N ALA A 15 -26.94 -22.84 1.12
CA ALA A 15 -26.25 -23.97 1.71
C ALA A 15 -24.93 -23.45 2.32
N VAL A 16 -24.74 -23.69 3.61
CA VAL A 16 -23.58 -23.20 4.38
C VAL A 16 -22.72 -24.39 4.76
N LEU A 17 -21.50 -24.41 4.25
CA LEU A 17 -20.44 -25.29 4.71
C LEU A 17 -19.70 -24.61 5.86
N SER A 18 -19.56 -25.28 7.00
CA SER A 18 -18.86 -24.72 8.17
C SER A 18 -18.03 -25.76 8.90
N CYS A 19 -16.90 -25.35 9.47
CA CYS A 19 -16.08 -26.15 10.37
C CYS A 19 -15.66 -25.33 11.60
N SER A 20 -15.21 -26.03 12.63
CA SER A 20 -14.50 -25.43 13.75
C SER A 20 -13.02 -25.39 13.46
N VAL A 21 -12.36 -24.27 13.74
CA VAL A 21 -10.92 -24.10 13.62
C VAL A 21 -10.37 -23.64 14.96
N ALA A 22 -9.50 -24.45 15.55
CA ALA A 22 -8.85 -24.18 16.82
C ALA A 22 -7.38 -23.81 16.61
N PHE A 23 -6.93 -22.69 17.17
CA PHE A 23 -5.55 -22.23 17.14
C PHE A 23 -5.25 -21.38 18.38
N GLY A 24 -4.05 -21.53 18.95
CA GLY A 24 -3.74 -21.02 20.28
C GLY A 24 -4.77 -21.50 21.32
N SER A 25 -5.41 -20.54 21.98
CA SER A 25 -6.51 -20.76 22.94
C SER A 25 -7.91 -20.48 22.38
N ASP A 26 -8.01 -20.10 21.11
CA ASP A 26 -9.26 -19.74 20.46
C ASP A 26 -9.83 -20.92 19.67
N GLU A 27 -11.15 -21.01 19.66
CA GLU A 27 -11.91 -21.87 18.74
C GLU A 27 -12.93 -21.00 18.01
N ARG A 28 -12.90 -21.04 16.68
CA ARG A 28 -13.71 -20.18 15.80
C ARG A 28 -14.44 -21.03 14.78
N THR A 29 -15.66 -20.63 14.42
CA THR A 29 -16.40 -21.26 13.33
C THR A 29 -16.12 -20.54 12.02
N TRP A 30 -15.53 -21.25 11.07
CA TRP A 30 -15.33 -20.77 9.71
C TRP A 30 -16.47 -21.28 8.83
N ARG A 31 -16.96 -20.43 7.92
CA ARG A 31 -18.11 -20.74 7.07
C ARG A 31 -17.99 -20.16 5.66
N VAL A 32 -18.50 -20.92 4.71
CA VAL A 32 -18.70 -20.52 3.31
C VAL A 32 -20.15 -20.82 2.92
N GLY A 33 -20.85 -19.81 2.39
CA GLY A 33 -22.21 -19.93 1.90
C GLY A 33 -22.27 -19.96 0.37
N VAL A 34 -23.18 -20.79 -0.14
CA VAL A 34 -23.45 -21.00 -1.57
C VAL A 34 -24.97 -20.93 -1.77
N PRO A 35 -25.50 -20.48 -2.93
CA PRO A 35 -26.95 -20.48 -3.15
C PRO A 35 -27.55 -21.89 -2.98
N LYS A 36 -28.69 -22.00 -2.28
CA LYS A 36 -29.27 -23.30 -1.89
C LYS A 36 -29.55 -24.24 -3.06
N GLU A 37 -29.83 -23.71 -4.24
CA GLU A 37 -30.06 -24.44 -5.48
C GLU A 37 -28.82 -25.22 -5.96
N LEU A 38 -27.63 -24.83 -5.49
CA LEU A 38 -26.36 -25.50 -5.78
C LEU A 38 -25.93 -26.47 -4.68
N ILE A 39 -26.77 -26.76 -3.66
CA ILE A 39 -26.42 -27.64 -2.54
C ILE A 39 -25.85 -29.00 -2.99
N ARG A 40 -26.31 -29.55 -4.11
CA ARG A 40 -25.80 -30.82 -4.67
C ARG A 40 -24.31 -30.80 -5.05
N PHE A 41 -23.74 -29.61 -5.17
CA PHE A 41 -22.31 -29.38 -5.46
C PHE A 41 -21.51 -28.99 -4.22
N VAL A 42 -22.15 -28.89 -3.04
CA VAL A 42 -21.48 -28.55 -1.78
C VAL A 42 -21.16 -29.84 -1.03
N ALA A 43 -19.93 -30.30 -1.14
CA ALA A 43 -19.44 -31.44 -0.38
C ALA A 43 -19.05 -31.02 1.06
N PRO A 44 -19.21 -31.90 2.07
CA PRO A 44 -18.63 -31.69 3.41
C PRO A 44 -17.11 -31.88 3.38
N ALA A 45 -16.41 -31.04 2.61
CA ALA A 45 -14.97 -31.11 2.37
C ALA A 45 -14.24 -29.93 2.99
N VAL A 46 -13.03 -30.15 3.52
CA VAL A 46 -12.21 -29.11 4.15
C VAL A 46 -11.58 -28.14 3.16
N ASP A 47 -11.57 -28.48 1.87
CA ASP A 47 -10.90 -27.74 0.78
C ASP A 47 -11.06 -26.21 0.87
N PRO A 48 -12.25 -25.67 1.18
CA PRO A 48 -12.43 -24.21 1.19
C PRO A 48 -11.69 -23.48 2.31
N PHE A 49 -11.31 -24.22 3.36
CA PHE A 49 -10.68 -23.70 4.56
C PHE A 49 -9.16 -23.88 4.57
N LEU A 50 -8.64 -24.83 3.78
CA LEU A 50 -7.23 -25.19 3.79
C LEU A 50 -6.29 -24.04 3.39
N PRO A 51 -6.56 -23.22 2.35
CA PRO A 51 -5.64 -22.14 1.98
C PRO A 51 -5.38 -21.16 3.12
N LEU A 52 -6.43 -20.70 3.81
CA LEU A 52 -6.28 -19.78 4.94
C LEU A 52 -5.69 -20.50 6.16
N ALA A 53 -6.10 -21.74 6.44
CA ALA A 53 -5.57 -22.51 7.57
C ALA A 53 -4.06 -22.75 7.43
N THR A 54 -3.57 -23.11 6.25
CA THR A 54 -2.13 -23.27 5.98
C THR A 54 -1.38 -21.96 6.16
N LEU A 55 -1.92 -20.87 5.62
CA LEU A 55 -1.31 -19.55 5.75
C LEU A 55 -1.21 -19.10 7.22
N LEU A 56 -2.29 -19.23 7.99
CA LEU A 56 -2.30 -18.85 9.41
C LEU A 56 -1.45 -19.80 10.27
N ALA A 57 -1.44 -21.11 9.98
CA ALA A 57 -0.60 -22.08 10.68
C ALA A 57 0.90 -21.75 10.48
N SER A 58 1.30 -21.41 9.25
CA SER A 58 2.66 -20.95 8.95
C SER A 58 3.03 -19.68 9.72
N TYR A 59 2.15 -18.68 9.72
CA TYR A 59 2.36 -17.43 10.45
C TYR A 59 2.46 -17.62 11.97
N LEU A 60 1.58 -18.44 12.55
CA LEU A 60 1.52 -18.68 13.99
C LEU A 60 2.60 -19.66 14.49
N GLY A 61 3.28 -20.38 13.59
CA GLY A 61 4.24 -21.41 13.98
C GLY A 61 3.59 -22.66 14.57
N GLU A 62 2.36 -22.98 14.18
CA GLU A 62 1.63 -24.14 14.67
C GLU A 62 1.51 -25.22 13.60
N ASP A 63 1.62 -26.49 13.98
CA ASP A 63 1.29 -27.62 13.10
C ASP A 63 -0.19 -27.59 12.68
N LEU A 64 -0.49 -28.05 11.46
CA LEU A 64 -1.85 -28.07 10.93
C LEU A 64 -2.42 -29.49 10.93
N GLN A 65 -3.36 -29.73 11.85
CA GLN A 65 -4.15 -30.95 11.93
C GLN A 65 -5.49 -30.78 11.22
N VAL A 66 -5.86 -31.74 10.39
CA VAL A 66 -7.11 -31.74 9.61
C VAL A 66 -7.89 -33.02 9.92
N ASP A 67 -9.11 -32.88 10.40
CA ASP A 67 -10.01 -33.99 10.73
C ASP A 67 -10.71 -34.56 9.49
N GLN A 68 -10.03 -34.57 8.36
CA GLN A 68 -10.46 -35.20 7.11
C GLN A 68 -9.23 -35.73 6.39
N THR A 69 -9.46 -36.71 5.54
CA THR A 69 -8.45 -37.23 4.63
C THR A 69 -8.15 -36.22 3.52
N LEU A 70 -6.86 -35.92 3.33
CA LEU A 70 -6.38 -35.05 2.26
C LEU A 70 -5.91 -35.87 1.05
N SER A 71 -6.10 -35.32 -0.13
CA SER A 71 -5.58 -35.90 -1.36
C SER A 71 -4.07 -35.67 -1.53
N PRO A 72 -3.37 -36.47 -2.36
CA PRO A 72 -1.97 -36.22 -2.68
C PRO A 72 -1.71 -34.82 -3.25
N THR A 73 -2.58 -34.33 -4.15
CA THR A 73 -2.45 -32.98 -4.73
C THR A 73 -2.61 -31.90 -3.66
N GLN A 74 -3.52 -32.07 -2.71
CA GLN A 74 -3.69 -31.13 -1.60
C GLN A 74 -2.45 -31.12 -0.71
N ILE A 75 -1.94 -32.29 -0.29
CA ILE A 75 -0.74 -32.37 0.55
C ILE A 75 0.45 -31.69 -0.11
N GLU A 76 0.70 -31.98 -1.40
CA GLU A 76 1.78 -31.36 -2.17
C GLU A 76 1.61 -29.84 -2.26
N GLY A 77 0.40 -29.37 -2.57
CA GLY A 77 0.04 -27.96 -2.68
C GLY A 77 0.23 -27.19 -1.38
N LEU A 78 -0.34 -27.67 -0.28
CA LEU A 78 -0.23 -27.03 1.04
C LEU A 78 1.22 -27.00 1.53
N THR A 79 1.98 -28.08 1.32
CA THR A 79 3.40 -28.14 1.68
C THR A 79 4.22 -27.13 0.87
N SER A 80 3.96 -27.05 -0.43
CA SER A 80 4.63 -26.10 -1.33
C SER A 80 4.31 -24.65 -0.97
N ALA A 81 3.06 -24.35 -0.63
CA ALA A 81 2.64 -23.02 -0.19
C ALA A 81 3.32 -22.63 1.12
N ALA A 82 3.36 -23.52 2.11
CA ALA A 82 4.07 -23.30 3.37
C ALA A 82 5.58 -23.04 3.17
N ALA A 83 6.24 -23.81 2.28
CA ALA A 83 7.64 -23.58 1.94
C ALA A 83 7.85 -22.21 1.27
N LEU A 84 6.89 -21.77 0.44
CA LEU A 84 6.91 -20.45 -0.17
C LEU A 84 6.74 -19.33 0.87
N PHE A 85 5.87 -19.53 1.86
CA PHE A 85 5.70 -18.59 2.98
C PHE A 85 6.96 -18.48 3.85
N ALA A 86 7.64 -19.61 4.10
CA ALA A 86 8.93 -19.61 4.77
C ALA A 86 9.98 -18.82 3.98
N GLN A 87 10.02 -18.98 2.64
CA GLN A 87 10.92 -18.22 1.79
C GLN A 87 10.62 -16.71 1.81
N TRP A 88 9.34 -16.34 1.80
CA TRP A 88 8.90 -14.96 1.58
C TRP A 88 8.83 -14.11 2.84
N TRP A 89 8.39 -14.72 3.94
CA TRP A 89 8.09 -14.01 5.18
C TRP A 89 8.83 -14.58 6.39
N ASP A 90 9.73 -15.54 6.18
CA ASP A 90 10.46 -16.25 7.26
C ASP A 90 9.51 -16.92 8.26
N TRP A 91 8.36 -17.38 7.75
CA TRP A 91 7.35 -18.09 8.53
C TRP A 91 7.66 -19.58 8.68
N SER A 92 6.98 -20.24 9.61
CA SER A 92 7.20 -21.67 9.86
C SER A 92 6.58 -22.53 8.77
N ILE A 93 7.18 -23.70 8.54
CA ILE A 93 6.58 -24.77 7.73
C ILE A 93 5.85 -25.72 8.70
N PRO A 94 4.50 -25.69 8.76
CA PRO A 94 3.75 -26.53 9.68
C PRO A 94 3.84 -27.99 9.28
N ASN A 95 3.91 -28.90 10.25
CA ASN A 95 3.67 -30.31 9.95
C ASN A 95 2.19 -30.51 9.62
N LEU A 96 1.92 -31.05 8.44
CA LEU A 96 0.56 -31.37 7.99
C LEU A 96 0.19 -32.78 8.47
N SER A 97 -0.90 -32.89 9.23
CA SER A 97 -1.46 -34.18 9.63
C SER A 97 -2.95 -34.24 9.30
N GLY A 98 -3.37 -35.26 8.55
CA GLY A 98 -4.77 -35.54 8.21
C GLY A 98 -5.22 -36.89 8.75
N LEU A 99 -6.52 -37.22 8.66
CA LEU A 99 -6.98 -38.60 8.87
C LEU A 99 -6.32 -39.50 7.82
N GLN A 100 -5.56 -40.51 8.28
CA GLN A 100 -4.68 -41.34 7.46
C GLN A 100 -5.36 -41.86 6.18
N ASN A 101 -4.77 -41.55 5.02
CA ASN A 101 -4.83 -42.40 3.83
C ASN A 101 -3.51 -43.18 3.72
N ALA A 102 -3.56 -44.40 3.20
CA ALA A 102 -2.42 -45.30 3.06
C ALA A 102 -1.21 -44.61 2.39
N ALA A 103 -0.03 -44.84 2.96
CA ALA A 103 1.26 -44.24 2.62
C ALA A 103 1.47 -43.97 1.12
N VAL A 104 1.63 -42.69 0.78
CA VAL A 104 2.32 -42.28 -0.45
C VAL A 104 3.75 -41.92 -0.03
N PRO A 105 4.80 -42.60 -0.56
CA PRO A 105 6.17 -42.30 -0.18
C PRO A 105 6.57 -40.88 -0.61
N PRO A 106 7.45 -40.20 0.14
CA PRO A 106 7.97 -38.90 -0.27
C PRO A 106 8.71 -39.03 -1.59
N SER A 107 8.37 -38.18 -2.58
CA SER A 107 9.20 -37.97 -3.76
C SER A 107 10.42 -37.15 -3.35
N GLU A 108 11.62 -37.73 -3.42
CA GLU A 108 12.90 -37.09 -3.08
C GLU A 108 13.29 -35.93 -4.04
N ASN A 109 12.44 -35.55 -5.00
CA ASN A 109 12.68 -34.48 -5.98
C ASN A 109 11.57 -33.40 -6.02
N ALA A 110 10.90 -33.10 -4.90
CA ALA A 110 9.85 -32.09 -4.84
C ALA A 110 10.40 -30.64 -4.76
N THR A 111 11.10 -30.19 -5.81
CA THR A 111 11.34 -28.76 -6.06
C THR A 111 10.44 -28.28 -7.19
N GLY A 112 9.13 -28.26 -6.92
CA GLY A 112 8.14 -27.64 -7.80
C GLY A 112 6.81 -28.39 -7.84
N PHE A 113 5.73 -27.71 -7.45
CA PHE A 113 4.37 -28.14 -7.71
C PHE A 113 4.15 -28.24 -9.23
N ASN A 114 3.83 -29.43 -9.76
CA ASN A 114 3.52 -29.60 -11.19
C ASN A 114 2.00 -29.65 -11.41
N PRO A 115 1.36 -28.52 -11.79
CA PRO A 115 -0.09 -28.50 -12.01
C PRO A 115 -0.54 -29.49 -13.09
N SER A 116 0.34 -29.97 -13.97
CA SER A 116 -0.01 -30.93 -15.04
C SER A 116 -0.32 -32.34 -14.52
N ALA A 117 0.00 -32.66 -13.26
CA ALA A 117 -0.23 -33.97 -12.66
C ALA A 117 -1.68 -34.22 -12.16
N VAL A 118 -2.56 -33.20 -12.17
CA VAL A 118 -3.98 -33.36 -11.82
C VAL A 118 -4.67 -34.28 -12.84
N THR A 119 -4.92 -35.53 -12.44
CA THR A 119 -5.54 -36.56 -13.27
C THR A 119 -7.05 -36.35 -13.43
N GLY A 120 -7.43 -35.60 -14.48
CA GLY A 120 -8.67 -35.82 -15.22
C GLY A 120 -9.82 -34.82 -14.98
N PRO A 121 -10.56 -34.42 -16.05
CA PRO A 121 -11.77 -33.61 -15.93
C PRO A 121 -13.00 -34.47 -15.60
N ARG A 122 -13.94 -33.91 -14.83
CA ARG A 122 -15.33 -34.40 -14.77
C ARG A 122 -16.35 -33.42 -15.39
N GLY A 123 -15.88 -32.42 -16.14
CA GLY A 123 -16.71 -31.51 -16.93
C GLY A 123 -15.90 -30.34 -17.48
N ASP A 124 -16.51 -29.56 -18.39
CA ASP A 124 -15.89 -28.39 -19.05
C ASP A 124 -16.15 -27.07 -18.30
N ASN A 125 -16.63 -27.16 -17.05
CA ASN A 125 -16.98 -25.98 -16.26
C ASN A 125 -15.73 -25.24 -15.76
N ALA A 126 -15.63 -23.96 -16.10
CA ALA A 126 -14.56 -23.07 -15.70
C ALA A 126 -15.14 -21.83 -14.98
N GLY A 127 -14.74 -21.62 -13.74
CA GLY A 127 -15.15 -20.48 -12.93
C GLY A 127 -14.10 -19.37 -12.95
N LEU A 128 -14.53 -18.12 -13.04
CA LEU A 128 -13.69 -16.93 -12.86
C LEU A 128 -14.11 -16.20 -11.59
N LEU A 129 -13.19 -16.01 -10.64
CA LEU A 129 -13.38 -15.09 -9.53
C LEU A 129 -13.55 -13.67 -10.06
N PHE A 130 -14.74 -13.09 -9.82
CA PHE A 130 -15.18 -11.87 -10.47
C PHE A 130 -15.69 -10.84 -9.47
N THR A 131 -15.16 -9.61 -9.59
CA THR A 131 -15.40 -8.50 -8.65
C THR A 131 -15.68 -7.18 -9.35
N ARG A 132 -15.73 -7.15 -10.70
CA ARG A 132 -15.72 -5.94 -11.53
C ARG A 132 -14.50 -5.02 -11.34
N GLY A 133 -13.48 -5.47 -10.61
CA GLY A 133 -12.18 -4.79 -10.58
C GLY A 133 -11.52 -4.80 -11.96
N ILE A 134 -10.48 -4.00 -12.15
CA ILE A 134 -9.79 -3.94 -13.45
C ILE A 134 -9.21 -5.29 -13.86
N ASP A 135 -8.67 -6.06 -12.90
CA ASP A 135 -8.04 -7.35 -13.15
C ASP A 135 -9.07 -8.41 -13.58
N SER A 136 -10.16 -8.58 -12.82
CA SER A 136 -11.18 -9.58 -13.14
C SER A 136 -12.03 -9.20 -14.37
N THR A 137 -12.18 -7.92 -14.65
CA THR A 137 -12.83 -7.45 -15.89
C THR A 137 -11.92 -7.68 -17.11
N ALA A 138 -10.61 -7.46 -17.01
CA ALA A 138 -9.67 -7.77 -18.08
C ALA A 138 -9.69 -9.27 -18.43
N SER A 139 -9.67 -10.15 -17.42
CA SER A 139 -9.81 -11.61 -17.61
C SER A 139 -11.12 -12.00 -18.29
N LEU A 140 -12.22 -11.36 -17.90
CA LEU A 140 -13.53 -11.58 -18.53
C LEU A 140 -13.52 -11.13 -19.99
N VAL A 141 -12.97 -9.95 -20.29
CA VAL A 141 -12.86 -9.45 -21.67
C VAL A 141 -12.01 -10.40 -22.51
N ALA A 142 -10.86 -10.85 -22.01
CA ALA A 142 -10.00 -11.81 -22.70
C ALA A 142 -10.75 -13.11 -23.06
N ALA A 143 -11.53 -13.64 -22.11
CA ALA A 143 -12.30 -14.87 -22.33
C ALA A 143 -13.42 -14.65 -23.36
N LEU A 144 -14.10 -13.51 -23.32
CA LEU A 144 -15.17 -13.18 -24.25
C LEU A 144 -14.67 -12.82 -25.66
N ASP A 145 -13.45 -12.30 -25.79
CA ASP A 145 -12.79 -12.03 -27.07
C ASP A 145 -12.13 -13.28 -27.66
N GLY A 146 -12.08 -14.38 -26.91
CA GLY A 146 -11.42 -15.63 -27.32
C GLY A 146 -9.90 -15.57 -27.29
N SER A 147 -9.31 -14.56 -26.64
CA SER A 147 -7.86 -14.44 -26.45
C SER A 147 -7.36 -15.23 -25.22
N SER A 148 -8.27 -15.72 -24.36
CA SER A 148 -7.98 -16.66 -23.28
C SER A 148 -8.98 -17.82 -23.25
N ALA A 149 -8.74 -18.79 -22.37
CA ALA A 149 -9.62 -19.95 -22.23
C ALA A 149 -11.04 -19.52 -21.82
N PRO A 150 -12.10 -20.16 -22.36
CA PRO A 150 -13.47 -19.77 -22.08
C PRO A 150 -13.81 -19.96 -20.60
N VAL A 151 -14.64 -19.06 -20.09
CA VAL A 151 -15.23 -19.13 -18.74
C VAL A 151 -16.71 -19.49 -18.87
N THR A 152 -17.21 -20.34 -17.98
CA THR A 152 -18.63 -20.75 -17.98
C THR A 152 -19.40 -20.19 -16.79
N HIS A 153 -18.72 -19.77 -15.72
CA HIS A 153 -19.33 -19.20 -14.53
C HIS A 153 -18.51 -18.01 -14.02
N LEU A 154 -19.19 -16.96 -13.57
CA LEU A 154 -18.62 -15.90 -12.75
C LEU A 154 -18.87 -16.22 -11.28
N LEU A 155 -17.86 -16.03 -10.43
CA LEU A 155 -17.95 -16.30 -8.99
C LEU A 155 -17.74 -14.99 -8.24
N GLY A 156 -18.82 -14.45 -7.65
CA GLY A 156 -18.77 -13.25 -6.83
C GLY A 156 -18.81 -13.63 -5.35
N ILE A 157 -17.89 -13.10 -4.55
CA ILE A 157 -17.91 -13.28 -3.10
C ILE A 157 -18.44 -12.01 -2.46
N ASP A 158 -19.60 -12.12 -1.85
CA ASP A 158 -20.31 -11.02 -1.21
C ASP A 158 -19.94 -10.91 0.28
N GLY A 159 -19.93 -9.67 0.79
CA GLY A 159 -19.59 -9.36 2.19
C GLY A 159 -18.10 -9.31 2.52
N ILE A 160 -17.19 -9.33 1.53
CA ILE A 160 -15.74 -9.27 1.77
C ILE A 160 -15.17 -7.85 1.89
N GLU A 161 -15.95 -6.83 1.52
CA GLU A 161 -15.54 -5.43 1.58
C GLU A 161 -15.96 -4.82 2.92
N PRO A 162 -15.03 -4.50 3.83
CA PRO A 162 -15.36 -4.13 5.20
C PRO A 162 -16.04 -2.75 5.33
N ASN A 163 -15.89 -1.88 4.32
CA ASN A 163 -16.33 -0.49 4.39
C ASN A 163 -17.74 -0.25 3.81
N HIS A 164 -18.35 -1.23 3.17
CA HIS A 164 -19.67 -1.06 2.56
C HIS A 164 -20.78 -1.23 3.61
N SER A 165 -21.67 -0.24 3.68
CA SER A 165 -22.96 -0.40 4.35
C SER A 165 -23.79 -1.49 3.67
N PRO A 166 -24.75 -2.14 4.37
CA PRO A 166 -25.61 -3.14 3.76
C PRO A 166 -26.32 -2.66 2.48
N ARG A 167 -26.66 -1.36 2.43
CA ARG A 167 -27.26 -0.74 1.24
C ARG A 167 -26.28 -0.71 0.06
N VAL A 168 -25.06 -0.21 0.28
CA VAL A 168 -24.05 -0.13 -0.79
C VAL A 168 -23.60 -1.51 -1.24
N ALA A 169 -23.46 -2.46 -0.31
CA ALA A 169 -23.16 -3.85 -0.65
C ALA A 169 -24.23 -4.44 -1.58
N ALA A 170 -25.52 -4.23 -1.29
CA ALA A 170 -26.61 -4.68 -2.14
C ALA A 170 -26.62 -4.00 -3.53
N GLU A 171 -26.34 -2.70 -3.59
CA GLU A 171 -26.22 -1.95 -4.85
C GLU A 171 -25.04 -2.46 -5.70
N VAL A 172 -23.86 -2.67 -5.09
CA VAL A 172 -22.68 -3.23 -5.76
C VAL A 172 -22.94 -4.66 -6.25
N TRP A 173 -23.65 -5.47 -5.47
CA TRP A 173 -24.03 -6.81 -5.89
C TRP A 173 -24.98 -6.78 -7.09
N ALA A 174 -26.01 -5.92 -7.07
CA ALA A 174 -26.96 -5.78 -8.17
C ALA A 174 -26.27 -5.38 -9.48
N ASP A 175 -25.29 -4.47 -9.41
CA ASP A 175 -24.49 -4.09 -10.57
C ASP A 175 -23.57 -5.23 -11.06
N THR A 176 -23.02 -6.03 -10.14
CA THR A 176 -22.27 -7.25 -10.50
C THR A 176 -23.15 -8.25 -11.24
N GLN A 177 -24.40 -8.42 -10.80
CA GLN A 177 -25.38 -9.24 -11.51
C GLN A 177 -25.72 -8.67 -12.89
N ALA A 178 -25.92 -7.34 -13.00
CA ALA A 178 -26.20 -6.70 -14.28
C ALA A 178 -25.08 -6.90 -15.32
N VAL A 179 -23.81 -6.87 -14.88
CA VAL A 179 -22.67 -7.19 -15.76
C VAL A 179 -22.70 -8.66 -16.20
N ALA A 180 -23.01 -9.59 -15.30
CA ALA A 180 -23.12 -11.00 -15.63
C ALA A 180 -24.23 -11.27 -16.66
N ASP A 181 -25.39 -10.62 -16.48
CA ASP A 181 -26.52 -10.67 -17.40
C ASP A 181 -26.15 -10.08 -18.78
N LEU A 182 -25.45 -8.94 -18.79
CA LEU A 182 -24.97 -8.28 -20.01
C LEU A 182 -24.08 -9.19 -20.87
N VAL A 183 -23.25 -10.03 -20.24
CA VAL A 183 -22.36 -10.98 -20.93
C VAL A 183 -22.95 -12.39 -21.03
N SER A 184 -24.20 -12.58 -20.56
CA SER A 184 -24.92 -13.86 -20.57
C SER A 184 -24.16 -15.01 -19.88
N LEU A 185 -23.48 -14.71 -18.77
CA LEU A 185 -22.82 -15.72 -17.93
C LEU A 185 -23.50 -15.81 -16.55
N PRO A 186 -23.67 -17.03 -15.98
CA PRO A 186 -24.20 -17.17 -14.64
C PRO A 186 -23.23 -16.60 -13.60
N LEU A 187 -23.75 -15.79 -12.68
CA LEU A 187 -23.03 -15.31 -11.49
C LEU A 187 -23.45 -16.12 -10.26
N ILE A 188 -22.50 -16.81 -9.65
CA ILE A 188 -22.72 -17.54 -8.40
C ILE A 188 -22.32 -16.66 -7.22
N ARG A 189 -23.29 -16.39 -6.32
CA ARG A 189 -23.09 -15.61 -5.09
C ARG A 189 -22.55 -16.46 -3.95
N LEU A 190 -21.27 -16.32 -3.66
CA LEU A 190 -20.63 -16.92 -2.50
C LEU A 190 -20.63 -15.94 -1.32
N THR A 191 -20.64 -16.43 -0.09
CA THR A 191 -20.45 -15.63 1.13
C THR A 191 -19.43 -16.32 2.03
N THR A 192 -18.73 -15.57 2.88
CA THR A 192 -17.70 -16.14 3.76
C THR A 192 -17.42 -15.23 4.95
N ASN A 193 -17.01 -15.80 6.09
CA ASN A 193 -16.39 -15.02 7.18
C ASN A 193 -14.87 -15.12 7.20
N LEU A 194 -14.25 -15.86 6.25
CA LEU A 194 -12.80 -16.06 6.22
C LEU A 194 -12.02 -14.74 6.11
N ARG A 195 -12.61 -13.71 5.50
CA ARG A 195 -12.05 -12.35 5.49
C ARG A 195 -11.86 -11.79 6.90
N GLU A 196 -12.90 -11.88 7.73
CA GLU A 196 -12.89 -11.36 9.10
C GLU A 196 -11.87 -12.12 9.96
N GLU A 197 -11.75 -13.43 9.75
CA GLU A 197 -10.80 -14.28 10.46
C GLU A 197 -9.35 -14.00 10.03
N ALA A 198 -9.11 -13.74 8.74
CA ALA A 198 -7.80 -13.36 8.22
C ALA A 198 -7.34 -11.98 8.74
N ASP A 199 -8.21 -10.97 8.70
CA ASP A 199 -7.91 -9.58 9.10
C ASP A 199 -7.57 -9.44 10.60
N ARG A 200 -7.88 -10.46 11.42
CA ARG A 200 -7.50 -10.48 12.85
C ARG A 200 -6.01 -10.67 13.08
N LEU A 201 -5.32 -11.31 12.13
CA LEU A 201 -3.95 -11.75 12.29
C LEU A 201 -3.02 -11.13 11.26
N LEU A 202 -3.49 -10.95 10.03
CA LEU A 202 -2.63 -10.58 8.92
C LEU A 202 -3.26 -9.54 7.99
N PRO A 203 -2.45 -8.67 7.36
CA PRO A 203 -2.93 -7.70 6.38
C PRO A 203 -3.59 -8.39 5.18
N TRP A 204 -4.68 -7.80 4.66
CA TRP A 204 -5.40 -8.31 3.48
C TRP A 204 -4.51 -8.57 2.25
N GLY A 205 -3.48 -7.74 2.05
CA GLY A 205 -2.49 -7.91 0.99
C GLY A 205 -1.76 -9.27 1.01
N GLN A 206 -1.70 -9.93 2.17
CA GLN A 206 -1.09 -11.26 2.34
C GLN A 206 -2.11 -12.40 2.29
N THR A 207 -3.38 -12.15 2.61
CA THR A 207 -4.38 -13.21 2.83
C THR A 207 -5.43 -13.33 1.73
N HIS A 208 -5.59 -12.31 0.89
CA HIS A 208 -6.70 -12.23 -0.07
C HIS A 208 -6.79 -13.43 -1.01
N GLY A 209 -5.70 -13.90 -1.62
CA GLY A 209 -5.75 -15.05 -2.54
C GLY A 209 -6.23 -16.31 -1.84
N ALA A 210 -5.73 -16.59 -0.62
CA ALA A 210 -6.17 -17.72 0.20
C ALA A 210 -7.67 -17.64 0.53
N VAL A 211 -8.18 -16.45 0.89
CA VAL A 211 -9.61 -16.25 1.18
C VAL A 211 -10.47 -16.40 -0.08
N LEU A 212 -10.07 -15.78 -1.20
CA LEU A 212 -10.86 -15.78 -2.44
C LEU A 212 -10.88 -17.18 -3.09
N VAL A 213 -9.70 -17.80 -3.26
CA VAL A 213 -9.58 -19.14 -3.84
C VAL A 213 -10.21 -20.17 -2.90
N GLY A 214 -9.89 -20.12 -1.60
CA GLY A 214 -10.48 -21.02 -0.61
C GLY A 214 -12.01 -20.97 -0.64
N THR A 215 -12.60 -19.79 -0.57
CA THR A 215 -14.06 -19.65 -0.64
C THR A 215 -14.65 -20.27 -1.92
N ALA A 216 -14.00 -20.14 -3.07
CA ALA A 216 -14.47 -20.72 -4.33
C ALA A 216 -14.28 -22.24 -4.46
N LEU A 217 -13.36 -22.86 -3.72
CA LEU A 217 -13.17 -24.31 -3.69
C LEU A 217 -14.38 -25.07 -3.13
N VAL A 218 -15.35 -24.38 -2.51
CA VAL A 218 -16.63 -25.01 -2.13
C VAL A 218 -17.39 -25.56 -3.33
N LEU A 219 -17.11 -25.02 -4.52
CA LEU A 219 -17.67 -25.44 -5.81
C LEU A 219 -16.77 -26.42 -6.56
N SER A 220 -15.77 -27.02 -5.93
CA SER A 220 -14.92 -28.03 -6.57
C SER A 220 -15.67 -29.17 -7.26
N PRO A 221 -16.80 -29.68 -6.72
CA PRO A 221 -17.63 -30.65 -7.43
C PRO A 221 -18.30 -30.13 -8.72
N LEU A 222 -18.42 -28.81 -8.90
CA LEU A 222 -19.01 -28.17 -10.08
C LEU A 222 -17.94 -27.75 -11.10
N LEU A 223 -16.78 -27.28 -10.65
CA LEU A 223 -15.77 -26.60 -11.46
C LEU A 223 -14.53 -27.45 -11.67
N ALA A 224 -14.18 -27.72 -12.93
CA ALA A 224 -12.92 -28.37 -13.26
C ALA A 224 -11.74 -27.39 -13.25
N THR A 225 -12.00 -26.11 -13.55
CA THR A 225 -11.01 -25.03 -13.48
C THR A 225 -11.54 -23.86 -12.69
N LEU A 226 -10.71 -23.29 -11.81
CA LEU A 226 -10.97 -22.06 -11.07
C LEU A 226 -9.88 -21.05 -11.41
N SER A 227 -10.25 -19.92 -11.99
CA SER A 227 -9.33 -18.86 -12.40
C SER A 227 -9.37 -17.68 -11.43
N ILE A 228 -8.18 -17.22 -11.01
CA ILE A 228 -7.98 -15.99 -10.25
C ILE A 228 -7.12 -15.01 -11.05
N SER A 229 -7.63 -13.79 -11.21
CA SER A 229 -6.97 -12.73 -11.98
C SER A 229 -5.82 -12.15 -11.18
N GLN A 230 -4.63 -12.10 -11.76
CA GLN A 230 -3.43 -11.66 -11.06
C GLN A 230 -3.43 -10.15 -10.89
N THR A 231 -3.16 -9.65 -9.68
CA THR A 231 -2.99 -8.20 -9.43
C THR A 231 -1.61 -7.73 -9.86
N VAL A 232 -0.60 -8.56 -9.58
CA VAL A 232 0.81 -8.31 -9.92
C VAL A 232 1.20 -9.08 -11.17
N ASP A 233 2.10 -8.53 -11.97
CA ASP A 233 2.61 -9.20 -13.17
C ASP A 233 3.82 -10.12 -12.86
N ASN A 234 4.35 -10.77 -13.89
CA ASN A 234 5.48 -11.70 -13.79
C ASN A 234 6.79 -11.03 -13.32
N SER A 235 6.90 -9.70 -13.35
CA SER A 235 8.07 -9.00 -12.82
C SER A 235 8.05 -8.90 -11.30
N HIS A 236 6.88 -9.08 -10.66
CA HIS A 236 6.75 -9.11 -9.22
C HIS A 236 7.23 -10.45 -8.63
N ALA A 237 8.49 -10.48 -8.21
CA ALA A 237 9.06 -11.63 -7.51
C ALA A 237 8.81 -11.63 -5.99
N GLY A 238 8.18 -10.57 -5.47
CA GLY A 238 8.00 -10.31 -4.04
C GLY A 238 6.85 -11.09 -3.39
N PRO A 239 6.80 -11.09 -2.04
CA PRO A 239 5.72 -11.70 -1.30
C PRO A 239 4.37 -11.00 -1.54
N HIS A 240 3.36 -11.78 -1.92
CA HIS A 240 1.99 -11.28 -2.11
C HIS A 240 0.98 -12.39 -1.87
N GLY A 241 -0.22 -12.05 -1.38
CA GLY A 241 -1.26 -13.01 -1.02
C GLY A 241 -1.91 -13.74 -2.19
N SER A 242 -1.59 -13.36 -3.43
CA SER A 242 -1.99 -14.01 -4.68
C SER A 242 -0.89 -13.75 -5.70
N THR A 243 -0.35 -14.82 -6.28
CA THR A 243 0.70 -14.78 -7.30
C THR A 243 0.57 -15.99 -8.24
N SER A 244 1.21 -15.91 -9.41
CA SER A 244 1.30 -17.02 -10.36
C SER A 244 2.01 -18.25 -9.81
N ARG A 245 2.85 -18.08 -8.77
CA ARG A 245 3.53 -19.17 -8.07
C ARG A 245 2.66 -19.79 -6.97
N LEU A 246 1.93 -18.97 -6.22
CA LEU A 246 1.16 -19.41 -5.05
C LEU A 246 -0.19 -20.00 -5.45
N ASP A 247 -0.97 -19.31 -6.29
CA ASP A 247 -2.38 -19.67 -6.50
C ASP A 247 -2.59 -21.09 -7.05
N PRO A 248 -1.76 -21.61 -7.98
CA PRO A 248 -1.92 -22.99 -8.45
C PRO A 248 -1.79 -24.05 -7.35
N MET A 249 -1.07 -23.76 -6.26
CA MET A 249 -0.85 -24.68 -5.14
C MET A 249 -2.12 -24.97 -4.34
N TRP A 250 -3.19 -24.20 -4.56
CA TRP A 250 -4.52 -24.43 -3.96
C TRP A 250 -5.39 -25.42 -4.75
N SER A 251 -4.85 -26.06 -5.79
CA SER A 251 -5.59 -27.06 -6.57
C SER A 251 -5.96 -28.28 -5.73
N THR A 252 -7.04 -28.94 -6.13
CA THR A 252 -7.50 -30.23 -5.59
C THR A 252 -7.44 -31.30 -6.68
N ASP A 253 -7.75 -32.56 -6.35
CA ASP A 253 -7.83 -33.64 -7.34
C ASP A 253 -8.91 -33.40 -8.40
N SER A 254 -9.94 -32.62 -8.09
CA SER A 254 -11.10 -32.36 -8.96
C SER A 254 -11.08 -30.98 -9.61
N THR A 255 -10.36 -30.01 -9.04
CA THR A 255 -10.35 -28.63 -9.51
C THR A 255 -8.93 -28.10 -9.64
N ARG A 256 -8.59 -27.63 -10.85
CA ARG A 256 -7.35 -26.94 -11.13
C ARG A 256 -7.49 -25.44 -10.87
N VAL A 257 -6.70 -24.89 -9.95
CA VAL A 257 -6.59 -23.44 -9.75
C VAL A 257 -5.58 -22.86 -10.73
N LYS A 258 -5.95 -21.77 -11.41
CA LYS A 258 -5.09 -21.04 -12.35
C LYS A 258 -4.99 -19.57 -11.96
N ALA A 259 -3.77 -19.11 -11.77
CA ALA A 259 -3.44 -17.70 -11.90
C ALA A 259 -3.50 -17.31 -13.38
N VAL A 260 -4.29 -16.29 -13.72
CA VAL A 260 -4.43 -15.83 -15.11
C VAL A 260 -3.98 -14.38 -15.27
N HIS A 261 -3.44 -14.08 -16.45
CA HIS A 261 -3.03 -12.73 -16.86
C HIS A 261 -1.88 -12.10 -16.07
N SER A 262 -0.94 -12.93 -15.59
CA SER A 262 0.30 -12.42 -14.97
C SER A 262 1.27 -11.83 -16.00
N GLU A 263 1.05 -12.04 -17.29
CA GLU A 263 1.79 -11.38 -18.37
C GLU A 263 1.35 -9.92 -18.60
N MET A 264 0.22 -9.49 -18.02
CA MET A 264 -0.32 -8.15 -18.19
C MET A 264 -0.04 -7.28 -16.96
N ASP A 265 0.61 -6.13 -17.17
CA ASP A 265 0.60 -5.06 -16.18
C ASP A 265 -0.76 -4.34 -16.14
N ARG A 266 -0.88 -3.32 -15.29
CA ARG A 266 -2.14 -2.60 -15.11
C ARG A 266 -2.54 -1.77 -16.33
N VAL A 267 -1.59 -1.24 -17.09
CA VAL A 267 -1.87 -0.47 -18.32
C VAL A 267 -2.40 -1.41 -19.39
N HIS A 268 -1.81 -2.60 -19.56
CA HIS A 268 -2.31 -3.64 -20.47
C HIS A 268 -3.73 -4.07 -20.12
N LYS A 269 -4.03 -4.28 -18.83
CA LYS A 269 -5.39 -4.61 -18.37
C LYS A 269 -6.38 -3.49 -18.65
N ALA A 270 -5.99 -2.23 -18.41
CA ALA A 270 -6.83 -1.08 -18.74
C ALA A 270 -7.10 -0.97 -20.24
N ALA A 271 -6.08 -1.20 -21.07
CA ALA A 271 -6.21 -1.19 -22.52
C ALA A 271 -7.18 -2.27 -23.01
N LEU A 272 -7.06 -3.48 -22.44
CA LEU A 272 -7.97 -4.57 -22.76
C LEU A 272 -9.41 -4.27 -22.33
N VAL A 273 -9.62 -3.74 -21.12
CA VAL A 273 -10.97 -3.37 -20.66
C VAL A 273 -11.59 -2.26 -21.51
N ALA A 274 -10.79 -1.29 -21.96
CA ALA A 274 -11.23 -0.19 -22.80
C ALA A 274 -11.77 -0.65 -24.17
N THR A 275 -11.39 -1.84 -24.67
CA THR A 275 -11.95 -2.39 -25.93
C THR A 275 -13.44 -2.72 -25.82
N ARG A 276 -13.97 -2.82 -24.59
CA ARG A 276 -15.39 -3.06 -24.30
C ARG A 276 -15.98 -1.96 -23.41
N PRO A 277 -16.31 -0.78 -23.97
CA PRO A 277 -16.78 0.37 -23.19
C PRO A 277 -17.95 0.09 -22.25
N ALA A 278 -18.88 -0.80 -22.65
CA ALA A 278 -20.01 -1.20 -21.80
C ALA A 278 -19.58 -1.93 -20.52
N LEU A 279 -18.47 -2.69 -20.54
CA LEU A 279 -17.90 -3.32 -19.35
C LEU A 279 -17.00 -2.34 -18.59
N ALA A 280 -16.26 -1.51 -19.31
CA ALA A 280 -15.40 -0.49 -18.71
C ALA A 280 -16.19 0.53 -17.87
N ALA A 281 -17.37 0.94 -18.33
CA ALA A 281 -18.27 1.83 -17.58
C ALA A 281 -18.76 1.22 -16.25
N GLU A 282 -18.78 -0.11 -16.17
CA GLU A 282 -19.30 -0.85 -15.02
C GLU A 282 -18.22 -1.27 -14.01
N ILE A 283 -16.94 -0.90 -14.20
CA ILE A 283 -15.89 -1.32 -13.26
C ILE A 283 -16.09 -0.76 -11.84
N LYS A 284 -15.71 -1.54 -10.83
CA LYS A 284 -15.65 -1.11 -9.43
C LYS A 284 -14.29 -1.48 -8.84
N VAL A 285 -13.39 -0.49 -8.80
CA VAL A 285 -12.04 -0.63 -8.23
C VAL A 285 -11.95 -0.09 -6.80
N CYS A 286 -12.77 0.90 -6.45
CA CYS A 286 -12.74 1.54 -5.13
C CYS A 286 -13.20 0.58 -4.02
N TRP A 287 -12.46 0.55 -2.90
CA TRP A 287 -12.80 -0.23 -1.70
C TRP A 287 -12.89 0.63 -0.42
N GLU A 288 -12.41 1.87 -0.47
CA GLU A 288 -12.30 2.76 0.71
C GLU A 288 -13.61 3.49 1.03
N GLY A 289 -14.42 3.77 0.02
CA GLY A 289 -15.67 4.51 0.19
C GLY A 289 -16.87 3.60 0.38
N ASP A 290 -17.79 4.00 1.28
CA ASP A 290 -19.16 3.50 1.31
C ASP A 290 -19.97 4.07 0.12
N THR A 291 -19.55 3.73 -1.10
CA THR A 291 -20.12 4.26 -2.35
C THR A 291 -20.30 3.18 -3.41
N ARG A 292 -21.44 3.23 -4.12
CA ARG A 292 -21.74 2.34 -5.26
C ARG A 292 -20.75 2.49 -6.41
N LYS A 293 -20.44 3.72 -6.85
CA LYS A 293 -19.40 3.98 -7.88
C LYS A 293 -18.01 4.17 -7.27
N ASN A 294 -17.01 4.37 -8.12
CA ASN A 294 -15.64 4.68 -7.71
C ASN A 294 -15.50 6.12 -7.20
N CYS A 295 -14.80 6.32 -6.08
CA CYS A 295 -14.72 7.64 -5.44
C CYS A 295 -13.90 8.67 -6.23
N GLY A 296 -13.00 8.23 -7.12
CA GLY A 296 -12.17 9.09 -7.95
C GLY A 296 -11.06 9.85 -7.20
N ARG A 297 -10.79 9.50 -5.94
CA ARG A 297 -9.80 10.19 -5.09
C ARG A 297 -8.85 9.27 -4.33
N CYS A 298 -9.17 7.99 -4.19
CA CYS A 298 -8.28 7.05 -3.53
C CYS A 298 -7.17 6.55 -4.46
N LEU A 299 -6.09 6.00 -3.91
CA LEU A 299 -4.95 5.51 -4.67
C LEU A 299 -5.40 4.57 -5.79
N LYS A 300 -6.25 3.59 -5.47
CA LYS A 300 -6.70 2.60 -6.47
C LYS A 300 -7.55 3.22 -7.58
N CYS A 301 -8.33 4.27 -7.28
CA CYS A 301 -9.08 4.99 -8.30
C CYS A 301 -8.14 5.79 -9.20
N LEU A 302 -7.29 6.63 -8.62
CA LEU A 302 -6.38 7.50 -9.38
C LEU A 302 -5.39 6.70 -10.22
N HIS A 303 -4.93 5.55 -9.71
CA HIS A 303 -4.08 4.63 -10.44
C HIS A 303 -4.82 4.08 -11.69
N THR A 304 -6.08 3.64 -11.57
CA THR A 304 -6.87 3.20 -12.74
C THR A 304 -7.20 4.36 -13.69
N MET A 305 -7.54 5.54 -13.16
CA MET A 305 -7.84 6.73 -13.98
C MET A 305 -6.60 7.18 -14.78
N THR A 306 -5.41 7.08 -14.19
CA THR A 306 -4.14 7.33 -14.90
C THR A 306 -4.00 6.38 -16.08
N CYS A 307 -4.26 5.09 -15.90
CA CYS A 307 -4.17 4.14 -17.02
C CYS A 307 -5.15 4.48 -18.16
N PHE A 308 -6.38 4.89 -17.85
CA PHE A 308 -7.34 5.30 -18.89
C PHE A 308 -6.96 6.62 -19.57
N GLU A 309 -6.39 7.57 -18.83
CA GLU A 309 -5.89 8.83 -19.40
C GLU A 309 -4.77 8.57 -20.41
N LEU A 310 -3.80 7.71 -20.06
CA LEU A 310 -2.71 7.32 -20.97
C LEU A 310 -3.20 6.62 -22.25
N LEU A 311 -4.40 6.03 -22.21
CA LEU A 311 -5.03 5.39 -23.35
C LEU A 311 -5.90 6.36 -24.17
N GLY A 312 -6.00 7.62 -23.77
CA GLY A 312 -6.91 8.60 -24.36
C GLY A 312 -8.39 8.28 -24.16
N ALA A 313 -8.73 7.52 -23.11
CA ALA A 313 -10.09 7.03 -22.83
C ALA A 313 -10.74 7.80 -21.67
N SER A 314 -10.63 9.13 -21.66
CA SER A 314 -11.10 10.00 -20.57
C SER A 314 -12.62 9.93 -20.37
N GLU A 315 -13.41 9.56 -21.40
CA GLU A 315 -14.85 9.31 -21.28
C GLU A 315 -15.17 8.12 -20.34
N LEU A 316 -14.28 7.13 -20.25
CA LEU A 316 -14.42 6.03 -19.30
C LEU A 316 -14.24 6.52 -17.86
N VAL A 317 -13.32 7.46 -17.65
CA VAL A 317 -13.13 8.11 -16.35
C VAL A 317 -14.42 8.83 -15.92
N GLU A 318 -15.02 9.62 -16.81
CA GLU A 318 -16.26 10.36 -16.52
C GLU A 318 -17.44 9.45 -16.19
N SER A 319 -17.55 8.29 -16.86
CA SER A 319 -18.65 7.35 -16.65
C SER A 319 -18.53 6.55 -15.33
N ALA A 320 -17.32 6.07 -15.02
CA ALA A 320 -17.08 5.10 -13.95
C ALA A 320 -16.69 5.72 -12.59
N PHE A 321 -16.28 7.00 -12.56
CA PHE A 321 -15.75 7.66 -11.36
C PHE A 321 -16.57 8.90 -10.95
N HIS A 322 -16.70 9.15 -9.65
CA HIS A 322 -17.45 10.28 -9.10
C HIS A 322 -16.74 11.63 -9.21
N LYS A 323 -15.41 11.62 -9.32
CA LYS A 323 -14.57 12.82 -9.35
C LYS A 323 -13.74 12.84 -10.63
N PRO A 324 -13.51 14.02 -11.21
CA PRO A 324 -12.65 14.15 -12.37
C PRO A 324 -11.20 13.77 -12.01
N PHE A 325 -10.45 13.34 -13.02
CA PHE A 325 -9.03 13.05 -12.87
C PHE A 325 -8.20 14.32 -12.97
N SER A 326 -7.17 14.44 -12.12
CA SER A 326 -6.18 15.51 -12.21
C SER A 326 -4.87 15.12 -11.52
N SER A 327 -3.77 15.74 -11.93
CA SER A 327 -2.48 15.65 -11.22
C SER A 327 -2.58 16.13 -9.77
N GLU A 328 -3.41 17.14 -9.52
CA GLU A 328 -3.66 17.66 -8.17
C GLU A 328 -4.33 16.61 -7.27
N ALA A 329 -5.25 15.82 -7.80
CA ALA A 329 -5.86 14.72 -7.02
C ALA A 329 -4.80 13.69 -6.58
N ILE A 330 -3.77 13.43 -7.40
CA ILE A 330 -2.64 12.56 -7.04
C ILE A 330 -1.79 13.20 -5.95
N ARG A 331 -1.48 14.50 -6.07
CA ARG A 331 -0.72 15.25 -5.05
C ARG A 331 -1.41 15.29 -3.68
N GLN A 332 -2.74 15.15 -3.67
CA GLN A 332 -3.57 15.09 -2.46
C GLN A 332 -3.68 13.69 -1.83
N LEU A 333 -3.12 12.64 -2.44
CA LEU A 333 -3.11 11.31 -1.83
C LEU A 333 -2.33 11.32 -0.51
N ALA A 334 -2.88 10.67 0.52
CA ALA A 334 -2.27 10.55 1.83
C ALA A 334 -1.94 9.08 2.17
N GLY A 335 -0.91 8.89 2.99
CA GLY A 335 -0.54 7.60 3.58
C GLY A 335 0.10 6.58 2.63
N PRO A 336 0.63 5.47 3.17
CA PRO A 336 1.09 4.36 2.36
C PRO A 336 -0.12 3.55 1.87
N GLY A 337 -0.61 3.84 0.67
CA GLY A 337 -1.50 2.89 -0.02
C GLY A 337 -0.69 1.73 -0.62
N PRO A 338 -1.32 0.59 -0.96
CA PRO A 338 -0.63 -0.52 -1.62
C PRO A 338 -0.07 -0.04 -2.97
N ALA A 339 1.22 0.30 -2.97
CA ALA A 339 1.96 0.85 -4.10
C ALA A 339 2.44 -0.24 -5.08
N THR A 340 1.86 -1.45 -5.00
CA THR A 340 2.19 -2.52 -5.93
C THR A 340 1.93 -2.05 -7.35
N SER A 341 2.94 -2.24 -8.20
CA SER A 341 2.92 -1.88 -9.62
C SER A 341 2.78 -0.39 -9.95
N LEU A 342 2.93 0.53 -8.99
CA LEU A 342 2.83 1.97 -9.30
C LEU A 342 4.00 2.46 -10.17
N GLN A 343 5.21 1.96 -9.93
CA GLN A 343 6.39 2.31 -10.73
C GLN A 343 6.17 2.00 -12.22
N GLN A 344 5.57 0.85 -12.55
CA GLN A 344 5.28 0.46 -13.93
C GLN A 344 4.34 1.45 -14.62
N VAL A 345 3.36 1.98 -13.89
CA VAL A 345 2.47 3.01 -14.44
C VAL A 345 3.22 4.32 -14.63
N ILE A 346 4.10 4.71 -13.71
CA ILE A 346 4.95 5.92 -13.89
C ILE A 346 5.85 5.78 -15.11
N ASP A 347 6.47 4.61 -15.29
CA ASP A 347 7.35 4.32 -16.42
C ASP A 347 6.58 4.37 -17.76
N ALA A 348 5.29 4.01 -17.74
CA ALA A 348 4.42 4.04 -18.91
C ALA A 348 3.84 5.43 -19.25
N ILE A 349 3.92 6.41 -18.34
CA ILE A 349 3.55 7.80 -18.66
C ILE A 349 4.52 8.29 -19.75
N ASP A 350 4.04 9.05 -20.74
CA ASP A 350 4.86 9.61 -21.82
C ASP A 350 5.32 11.07 -21.50
N GLU A 351 5.96 11.75 -22.45
CA GLU A 351 6.40 13.15 -22.28
C GLU A 351 5.23 14.13 -22.31
N ASP A 352 4.16 13.83 -23.06
CA ASP A 352 2.97 14.68 -23.15
C ASP A 352 2.22 14.76 -21.81
N HIS A 353 2.40 13.74 -20.96
CA HIS A 353 1.82 13.64 -19.62
C HIS A 353 2.83 13.92 -18.48
N ALA A 354 3.90 14.69 -18.74
CA ALA A 354 4.94 14.98 -17.74
C ALA A 354 4.42 15.45 -16.37
N VAL A 355 3.37 16.27 -16.35
CA VAL A 355 2.76 16.78 -15.10
C VAL A 355 2.13 15.65 -14.26
N LEU A 356 1.59 14.60 -14.90
CA LEU A 356 1.10 13.41 -14.20
C LEU A 356 2.24 12.57 -13.66
N ARG A 357 3.34 12.43 -14.42
CA ARG A 357 4.55 11.74 -13.96
C ARG A 357 5.09 12.38 -12.69
N GLU A 358 5.28 13.70 -12.71
CA GLU A 358 5.76 14.47 -11.56
C GLU A 358 4.85 14.34 -10.32
N ALA A 359 3.54 14.18 -10.52
CA ALA A 359 2.59 14.00 -9.41
C ALA A 359 2.71 12.60 -8.79
N TRP A 360 2.88 11.56 -9.60
CA TRP A 360 3.08 10.21 -9.10
C TRP A 360 4.48 10.00 -8.48
N GLU A 361 5.52 10.58 -9.08
CA GLU A 361 6.87 10.61 -8.51
C GLU A 361 6.90 11.36 -7.18
N ASP A 362 6.13 12.47 -7.05
CA ASP A 362 5.91 13.11 -5.76
C ASP A 362 5.26 12.14 -4.75
N TYR A 363 4.16 11.48 -5.13
CA TYR A 363 3.48 10.55 -4.23
C TYR A 363 4.39 9.40 -3.79
N LEU A 364 5.10 8.74 -4.71
CA LEU A 364 6.04 7.67 -4.38
C LEU A 364 7.15 8.16 -3.46
N SER A 365 7.75 9.30 -3.79
CA SER A 365 8.74 9.95 -2.94
C SER A 365 8.18 10.17 -1.53
N ARG A 366 6.96 10.69 -1.40
CA ARG A 366 6.34 10.86 -0.08
C ARG A 366 6.18 9.52 0.65
N VAL A 367 5.71 8.46 -0.01
CA VAL A 367 5.58 7.13 0.62
C VAL A 367 6.93 6.57 1.08
N GLU A 368 7.96 6.60 0.23
CA GLU A 368 9.32 6.13 0.54
C GLU A 368 9.96 6.90 1.70
N ASN A 369 9.63 8.19 1.81
CA ASN A 369 10.12 9.04 2.87
C ASN A 369 9.28 8.94 4.17
N GLY A 370 8.31 8.03 4.30
CA GLY A 370 7.42 8.03 5.48
C GLY A 370 6.60 9.33 5.58
N GLN A 371 6.19 9.87 4.43
CA GLN A 371 5.54 11.17 4.22
C GLN A 371 6.39 12.42 4.54
N ARG A 372 7.70 12.24 4.77
CA ARG A 372 8.65 13.33 5.05
C ARG A 372 9.21 13.93 3.76
N ARG A 373 8.49 14.88 3.20
CA ARG A 373 8.98 15.73 2.12
C ARG A 373 9.05 17.17 2.62
N GLY A 374 10.18 17.81 2.37
CA GLY A 374 10.32 19.23 2.64
C GLY A 374 9.37 20.04 1.77
N LEU A 375 8.83 21.14 2.30
CA LEU A 375 7.83 21.95 1.61
C LEU A 375 8.39 22.68 0.39
N ALA A 376 9.71 22.91 0.33
CA ALA A 376 10.42 23.43 -0.84
C ALA A 376 10.86 22.32 -1.82
N GLY A 377 10.49 21.06 -1.56
CA GLY A 377 10.62 19.94 -2.47
C GLY A 377 11.76 18.98 -2.17
N LEU A 378 12.51 19.19 -1.08
CA LEU A 378 13.61 18.31 -0.67
C LEU A 378 13.10 16.87 -0.43
N ASN A 379 13.75 15.90 -1.08
CA ASN A 379 13.51 14.46 -0.94
C ASN A 379 14.70 13.80 -0.22
N PRO A 380 14.60 13.52 1.10
CA PRO A 380 15.67 12.90 1.87
C PRO A 380 16.08 11.51 1.35
N SER A 381 15.13 10.61 1.07
CA SER A 381 15.42 9.26 0.58
C SER A 381 16.22 9.28 -0.72
N ALA A 382 15.91 10.18 -1.65
CA ALA A 382 16.71 10.35 -2.87
C ALA A 382 18.15 10.80 -2.59
N ARG A 383 18.36 11.66 -1.58
CA ARG A 383 19.71 12.08 -1.14
C ARG A 383 20.49 10.93 -0.52
N PHE A 384 19.85 10.12 0.32
CA PHE A 384 20.45 8.91 0.88
C PHE A 384 20.81 7.91 -0.22
N ALA A 385 19.90 7.64 -1.15
CA ALA A 385 20.12 6.73 -2.27
C ALA A 385 21.29 7.18 -3.15
N ALA A 386 21.38 8.47 -3.50
CA ALA A 386 22.48 9.03 -4.29
C ALA A 386 23.85 8.90 -3.59
N ALA A 387 23.85 8.85 -2.25
CA ALA A 387 25.04 8.63 -1.44
C ALA A 387 25.32 7.14 -1.16
N GLY A 388 24.54 6.22 -1.74
CA GLY A 388 24.66 4.77 -1.51
C GLY A 388 24.10 4.28 -0.17
N GLY A 389 23.27 5.08 0.49
CA GLY A 389 22.57 4.75 1.73
C GLY A 389 21.06 4.53 1.53
N SER A 390 20.36 4.23 2.62
CA SER A 390 18.90 4.14 2.66
C SER A 390 18.35 4.85 3.90
N LEU A 391 17.12 5.33 3.81
CA LEU A 391 16.41 5.98 4.92
C LEU A 391 15.16 5.15 5.26
N SER A 392 15.07 4.65 6.49
CA SER A 392 13.86 3.95 6.93
C SER A 392 12.71 4.94 7.14
N PRO A 393 11.43 4.56 6.92
CA PRO A 393 10.28 5.43 7.14
C PRO A 393 10.20 6.04 8.55
N GLU A 394 10.73 5.35 9.57
CA GLU A 394 10.76 5.81 10.96
C GLU A 394 12.06 6.54 11.35
N GLY A 395 13.12 6.46 10.53
CA GLY A 395 14.44 6.95 10.92
C GLY A 395 14.52 8.47 10.97
N LEU A 396 14.80 9.06 12.13
CA LEU A 396 14.86 10.52 12.30
C LEU A 396 15.95 11.15 11.42
N VAL A 397 15.67 12.34 10.88
CA VAL A 397 16.57 13.03 9.95
C VAL A 397 16.96 14.39 10.51
N GLY A 398 18.27 14.62 10.67
CA GLY A 398 18.80 15.86 11.23
C GLY A 398 19.92 15.61 12.24
N TRP A 399 19.90 16.38 13.34
CA TRP A 399 20.94 16.32 14.36
C TRP A 399 20.32 16.13 15.74
N GLY A 400 20.79 15.10 16.44
CA GLY A 400 20.29 14.65 17.74
C GLY A 400 20.45 13.14 17.86
N LEU A 401 20.07 12.58 19.00
CA LEU A 401 20.16 11.16 19.27
C LEU A 401 19.35 10.38 18.22
N HIS A 402 19.95 9.31 17.67
CA HIS A 402 19.36 8.44 16.65
C HIS A 402 19.00 9.12 15.31
N CYS A 403 19.42 10.36 15.08
CA CYS A 403 19.19 11.05 13.81
C CYS A 403 20.26 10.71 12.76
N GLN A 404 19.82 10.61 11.50
CA GLN A 404 20.69 10.50 10.34
C GLN A 404 20.78 11.85 9.62
N GLN A 405 21.99 12.24 9.21
CA GLN A 405 22.20 13.49 8.49
C GLN A 405 21.91 13.31 7.00
N ILE A 406 21.20 14.27 6.40
CA ILE A 406 20.92 14.26 4.96
C ILE A 406 22.25 14.41 4.20
N PRO A 407 22.63 13.45 3.34
CA PRO A 407 23.87 13.55 2.59
C PRO A 407 23.84 14.72 1.60
N LEU A 408 24.94 15.46 1.55
CA LEU A 408 25.21 16.49 0.55
C LEU A 408 26.31 16.03 -0.40
N SER A 409 26.05 16.15 -1.71
CA SER A 409 27.05 15.95 -2.75
C SER A 409 28.18 17.00 -2.65
N LEU A 410 29.31 16.74 -3.30
CA LEU A 410 30.45 17.64 -3.29
C LEU A 410 30.08 19.04 -3.84
N ASP A 411 29.30 19.09 -4.92
CA ASP A 411 28.88 20.35 -5.55
C ASP A 411 27.96 21.16 -4.63
N GLU A 412 27.10 20.51 -3.87
CA GLU A 412 26.20 21.17 -2.92
C GLU A 412 26.97 21.71 -1.73
N ARG A 413 27.94 20.96 -1.21
CA ARG A 413 28.85 21.45 -0.16
C ARG A 413 29.59 22.69 -0.63
N HIS A 414 30.15 22.66 -1.84
CA HIS A 414 30.84 23.83 -2.41
C HIS A 414 29.90 25.03 -2.58
N ARG A 415 28.68 24.79 -3.07
CA ARG A 415 27.67 25.85 -3.24
C ARG A 415 27.30 26.48 -1.90
N LEU A 416 26.99 25.67 -0.89
CA LEU A 416 26.62 26.15 0.45
C LEU A 416 27.75 26.93 1.12
N CYS A 417 28.99 26.46 1.02
CA CYS A 417 30.15 27.19 1.54
C CYS A 417 30.37 28.55 0.87
N ALA A 418 29.89 28.75 -0.36
CA ALA A 418 29.95 30.02 -1.08
C ALA A 418 28.77 30.97 -0.78
N MET A 419 27.74 30.50 -0.06
CA MET A 419 26.57 31.29 0.27
C MET A 419 26.80 32.19 1.49
N SER A 420 26.02 33.27 1.57
CA SER A 420 25.97 34.19 2.70
C SER A 420 24.52 34.57 2.99
N THR A 421 24.27 35.12 4.18
CA THR A 421 22.94 35.57 4.56
C THR A 421 22.49 36.77 3.73
N LYS A 422 21.18 36.85 3.49
CA LYS A 422 20.56 37.96 2.74
C LYS A 422 20.18 39.10 3.69
N ALA A 423 21.12 39.98 4.00
CA ALA A 423 20.87 41.14 4.87
C ALA A 423 19.70 42.05 4.40
N GLN A 424 19.46 42.12 3.08
CA GLN A 424 18.43 42.98 2.47
C GLN A 424 17.19 42.21 1.96
N ALA A 425 16.91 41.01 2.48
CA ALA A 425 15.71 40.27 2.04
C ALA A 425 14.42 41.05 2.41
N PRO A 426 13.39 41.05 1.54
CA PRO A 426 12.17 41.84 1.73
C PRO A 426 11.24 41.33 2.84
N ILE A 427 11.42 40.08 3.30
CA ILE A 427 10.65 39.49 4.40
C ILE A 427 11.61 39.24 5.57
N ASP A 428 11.32 39.74 6.76
CA ASP A 428 12.22 39.57 7.90
C ASP A 428 12.25 38.12 8.39
N TRP A 429 11.10 37.48 8.44
CA TRP A 429 10.98 36.09 8.87
C TRP A 429 9.82 35.39 8.15
N CYS A 430 9.94 34.09 7.96
CA CYS A 430 8.84 33.27 7.48
C CYS A 430 8.65 32.01 8.32
N LEU A 431 7.38 31.60 8.46
CA LEU A 431 6.99 30.28 8.93
C LEU A 431 6.34 29.56 7.75
N ALA A 432 7.00 28.54 7.22
CA ALA A 432 6.48 27.68 6.15
C ALA A 432 6.46 26.25 6.66
N ASP A 433 5.28 25.79 7.10
CA ASP A 433 5.12 24.50 7.77
C ASP A 433 3.75 23.84 7.50
N ARG A 434 3.62 22.56 7.90
CA ARG A 434 2.36 21.84 7.92
C ARG A 434 1.52 22.25 9.12
N LYS A 435 0.21 22.13 9.00
CA LYS A 435 -0.76 22.49 10.02
C LYS A 435 -0.71 21.51 11.18
N ASP A 436 -0.30 22.01 12.33
CA ASP A 436 -0.38 21.36 13.63
C ASP A 436 -0.56 22.43 14.73
N ALA A 437 -0.69 22.00 16.00
CA ALA A 437 -0.87 22.95 17.10
C ALA A 437 0.35 23.88 17.27
N GLY A 438 1.56 23.35 17.04
CA GLY A 438 2.80 24.07 17.28
C GLY A 438 3.12 25.15 16.24
N SER A 439 2.89 24.84 14.96
CA SER A 439 3.01 25.80 13.84
C SER A 439 2.02 26.96 13.98
N VAL A 440 0.81 26.69 14.48
CA VAL A 440 -0.19 27.74 14.76
C VAL A 440 0.21 28.59 15.96
N GLU A 441 0.69 27.96 17.04
CA GLU A 441 1.18 28.66 18.23
C GLU A 441 2.38 29.56 17.89
N LEU A 442 3.41 29.02 17.22
CA LEU A 442 4.58 29.79 16.83
C LEU A 442 4.22 30.92 15.85
N ALA A 443 3.26 30.70 14.94
CA ALA A 443 2.80 31.76 14.06
C ALA A 443 2.18 32.93 14.84
N ALA A 444 1.41 32.66 15.90
CA ALA A 444 0.84 33.68 16.77
C ALA A 444 1.96 34.44 17.50
N GLU A 445 2.86 33.72 18.18
CA GLU A 445 3.97 34.32 18.94
C GLU A 445 4.89 35.18 18.07
N LEU A 446 5.29 34.70 16.88
CA LEU A 446 6.10 35.49 15.96
C LEU A 446 5.36 36.74 15.45
N THR A 447 4.05 36.65 15.22
CA THR A 447 3.25 37.80 14.77
C THR A 447 3.12 38.87 15.85
N ASP A 448 3.03 38.46 17.11
CA ASP A 448 2.87 39.38 18.24
C ASP A 448 4.18 40.06 18.65
N HIS A 449 5.32 39.37 18.48
CA HIS A 449 6.62 39.84 18.97
C HIS A 449 7.60 40.31 17.88
N TRP A 450 7.49 39.82 16.64
CA TRP A 450 8.45 40.15 15.57
C TRP A 450 7.83 41.14 14.56
N THR A 451 8.70 41.75 13.75
CA THR A 451 8.31 42.72 12.71
C THR A 451 7.68 42.00 11.49
N THR A 452 7.78 42.59 10.30
CA THR A 452 7.10 42.10 9.09
C THR A 452 7.53 40.68 8.71
N GLY A 453 6.60 39.72 8.80
CA GLY A 453 6.82 38.33 8.39
C GLY A 453 5.76 37.77 7.48
N ALA A 454 5.96 36.51 7.08
CA ALA A 454 5.03 35.77 6.23
C ALA A 454 4.79 34.36 6.79
N VAL A 455 3.51 33.98 6.86
CA VAL A 455 3.09 32.65 7.35
C VAL A 455 2.44 31.88 6.19
N LEU A 456 2.93 30.67 5.96
CA LEU A 456 2.35 29.68 5.06
C LEU A 456 2.18 28.37 5.86
N ILE A 457 0.94 28.10 6.27
CA ILE A 457 0.58 26.83 6.92
C ILE A 457 -0.21 25.99 5.91
N VAL A 458 0.32 24.84 5.54
CA VAL A 458 -0.33 23.91 4.60
C VAL A 458 -1.04 22.80 5.35
N ASP A 459 -2.22 22.38 4.88
CA ASP A 459 -2.92 21.28 5.52
C ASP A 459 -2.14 19.96 5.32
N ALA A 460 -2.02 19.15 6.37
CA ALA A 460 -1.33 17.86 6.29
C ALA A 460 -2.07 16.89 5.36
N GLU A 461 -3.38 17.06 5.20
CA GLU A 461 -4.23 16.22 4.34
C GLU A 461 -4.24 16.70 2.87
N ILE A 462 -3.79 17.92 2.59
CA ILE A 462 -3.82 18.54 1.26
C ILE A 462 -2.49 19.27 1.04
N SER A 463 -1.55 18.61 0.35
CA SER A 463 -0.28 19.22 -0.07
C SER A 463 -0.51 20.26 -1.18
N GLY A 464 -1.11 21.42 -0.83
CA GLY A 464 -1.58 22.42 -1.79
C GLY A 464 -0.57 23.50 -2.18
N ALA A 465 0.61 23.58 -1.54
CA ALA A 465 1.63 24.56 -1.93
C ALA A 465 2.63 23.94 -2.91
N PRO A 466 2.75 24.46 -4.15
CA PRO A 466 3.81 24.01 -5.06
C PRO A 466 5.18 24.25 -4.43
N PRO A 467 6.13 23.30 -4.51
CA PRO A 467 7.48 23.48 -3.96
C PRO A 467 8.15 24.80 -4.36
N GLY A 468 7.99 25.21 -5.63
CA GLY A 468 8.51 26.49 -6.12
C GLY A 468 7.90 27.74 -5.47
N ALA A 469 6.68 27.68 -4.93
CA ALA A 469 6.11 28.76 -4.13
C ALA A 469 6.83 28.90 -2.79
N VAL A 470 7.11 27.78 -2.14
CA VAL A 470 7.86 27.73 -0.87
C VAL A 470 9.31 28.14 -1.09
N SER A 471 9.99 27.62 -2.12
CA SER A 471 11.34 28.05 -2.51
C SER A 471 11.44 29.56 -2.72
N ARG A 472 10.43 30.18 -3.35
CA ARG A 472 10.38 31.64 -3.53
C ARG A 472 10.21 32.38 -2.21
N LEU A 473 9.34 31.89 -1.32
CA LEU A 473 9.17 32.46 0.02
C LEU A 473 10.47 32.39 0.83
N LEU A 474 11.12 31.22 0.89
CA LEU A 474 12.40 31.04 1.57
C LEU A 474 13.47 31.95 0.96
N SER A 475 13.53 32.04 -0.37
CA SER A 475 14.49 32.90 -1.06
C SER A 475 14.29 34.40 -0.80
N ALA A 476 13.08 34.82 -0.41
CA ALA A 476 12.71 36.20 -0.13
C ALA A 476 12.78 36.56 1.36
N SER A 477 13.08 35.59 2.24
CA SER A 477 13.05 35.76 3.70
C SER A 477 14.44 35.77 4.32
N LYS A 478 14.68 36.59 5.36
CA LYS A 478 15.95 36.55 6.11
C LYS A 478 16.03 35.30 6.99
N VAL A 479 14.96 34.99 7.71
CA VAL A 479 14.89 33.87 8.68
C VAL A 479 13.76 32.90 8.33
N ARG A 480 14.01 31.60 8.44
CA ARG A 480 12.99 30.54 8.47
C ARG A 480 12.83 30.06 9.90
N CYS A 481 11.62 30.18 10.44
CA CYS A 481 11.25 29.70 11.76
C CYS A 481 10.35 28.47 11.67
N TRP A 482 10.51 27.52 12.59
CA TRP A 482 9.57 26.41 12.81
C TRP A 482 9.61 25.95 14.26
N LEU A 483 8.54 25.30 14.71
CA LEU A 483 8.47 24.67 16.04
C LEU A 483 8.73 23.18 15.87
N SER A 484 9.54 22.61 16.75
CA SER A 484 9.74 21.17 16.86
C SER A 484 9.31 20.70 18.25
N ASP A 485 8.47 19.67 18.28
CA ASP A 485 8.07 18.92 19.48
C ASP A 485 8.99 17.71 19.74
N SER A 486 10.07 17.58 18.95
CA SER A 486 10.98 16.45 18.97
C SER A 486 12.36 16.86 19.50
N PRO A 487 13.09 15.96 20.20
CA PRO A 487 14.40 16.26 20.80
C PRO A 487 15.55 16.28 19.78
N HIS A 488 15.31 16.74 18.55
CA HIS A 488 16.32 16.85 17.51
C HIS A 488 16.13 18.11 16.67
N LEU A 489 17.21 18.55 16.02
CA LEU A 489 17.20 19.61 15.01
C LEU A 489 16.76 19.02 13.67
N ASP A 490 15.66 19.51 13.11
CA ASP A 490 15.09 18.99 11.88
C ASP A 490 16.03 19.20 10.68
N GLY A 491 16.44 18.09 10.07
CA GLY A 491 17.36 18.10 8.93
C GLY A 491 16.75 18.67 7.65
N ILE A 492 15.46 18.44 7.42
CA ILE A 492 14.78 18.81 6.17
C ILE A 492 14.60 20.34 6.13
N ARG A 493 14.03 20.90 7.20
CA ARG A 493 13.75 22.34 7.31
C ARG A 493 15.04 23.16 7.30
N LEU A 494 16.09 22.66 7.96
CA LEU A 494 17.41 23.28 7.96
C LEU A 494 18.05 23.29 6.56
N ILE A 495 18.12 22.14 5.88
CA ILE A 495 18.76 22.06 4.56
C ILE A 495 18.04 22.93 3.54
N GLU A 496 16.71 22.90 3.49
CA GLU A 496 15.93 23.77 2.61
C GLU A 496 16.17 25.26 2.89
N ALA A 497 16.28 25.66 4.16
CA ALA A 497 16.53 27.06 4.50
C ALA A 497 17.89 27.52 3.94
N ILE A 498 18.96 26.75 4.19
CA ILE A 498 20.31 27.15 3.77
C ILE A 498 20.49 27.08 2.25
N GLU A 499 19.87 26.12 1.55
CA GLU A 499 19.90 26.04 0.08
C GLU A 499 19.24 27.25 -0.58
N HIS A 500 18.34 27.94 0.12
CA HIS A 500 17.69 29.18 -0.34
C HIS A 500 18.29 30.47 0.26
N GLY A 501 19.37 30.36 1.06
CA GLY A 501 20.04 31.50 1.70
C GLY A 501 19.25 32.13 2.84
N CYS A 502 18.33 31.37 3.42
CA CYS A 502 17.49 31.75 4.53
C CYS A 502 18.10 31.22 5.84
N VAL A 503 18.15 32.04 6.89
CA VAL A 503 18.74 31.65 8.19
C VAL A 503 17.78 30.73 8.94
N PRO A 504 18.16 29.47 9.25
CA PRO A 504 17.29 28.56 9.98
C PRO A 504 17.31 28.83 11.49
N ILE A 505 16.13 28.90 12.10
CA ILE A 505 15.95 28.91 13.56
C ILE A 505 14.83 27.93 13.94
N GLN A 506 15.18 26.90 14.71
CA GLN A 506 14.21 25.98 15.30
C GLN A 506 13.82 26.47 16.70
N PHE A 507 12.53 26.62 16.93
CA PHE A 507 11.97 26.78 18.27
C PHE A 507 11.58 25.41 18.84
N MET A 508 11.62 25.29 20.15
CA MET A 508 11.19 24.11 20.90
C MET A 508 10.92 24.46 22.37
N ASP A 509 10.34 23.54 23.14
CA ASP A 509 10.22 23.73 24.58
C ASP A 509 11.57 23.61 25.31
N GLU A 510 11.61 24.11 26.54
CA GLU A 510 12.80 24.13 27.39
C GLU A 510 13.41 22.75 27.67
N GLN A 511 12.58 21.70 27.75
CA GLN A 511 13.07 20.35 28.03
C GLN A 511 13.80 19.79 26.81
N HIS A 512 13.19 19.87 25.63
CA HIS A 512 13.81 19.42 24.40
C HIS A 512 15.03 20.27 24.01
N LEU A 513 14.97 21.60 24.23
CA LEU A 513 16.11 22.49 24.00
C LEU A 513 17.33 22.06 24.82
N ARG A 514 17.15 21.78 26.12
CA ARG A 514 18.23 21.33 26.99
C ARG A 514 18.82 20.00 26.53
N SER A 515 17.98 19.05 26.14
CA SER A 515 18.41 17.74 25.63
C SER A 515 19.25 17.91 24.37
N LEU A 516 18.73 18.62 23.37
CA LEU A 516 19.39 18.81 22.09
C LEU A 516 20.66 19.65 22.20
N SER A 517 20.67 20.68 23.04
CA SER A 517 21.85 21.53 23.27
C SER A 517 23.02 20.76 23.89
N ALA A 518 22.75 19.66 24.62
CA ALA A 518 23.80 18.79 25.15
C ALA A 518 24.44 17.92 24.06
N GLU A 519 23.76 17.71 22.94
CA GLU A 519 24.19 16.85 21.83
C GLU A 519 24.77 17.65 20.66
N LEU A 520 24.30 18.89 20.45
CA LEU A 520 24.83 19.77 19.43
C LEU A 520 26.20 20.37 19.83
N PRO A 521 27.11 20.57 18.87
CA PRO A 521 28.30 21.37 19.12
C PRO A 521 27.94 22.75 19.66
N GLN A 522 28.74 23.29 20.59
CA GLN A 522 28.45 24.58 21.21
C GLN A 522 28.27 25.72 20.18
N TRP A 523 29.03 25.70 19.08
CA TRP A 523 28.93 26.67 17.99
C TRP A 523 27.63 26.55 17.17
N ALA A 524 26.93 25.41 17.26
CA ALA A 524 25.63 25.16 16.63
C ALA A 524 24.45 25.54 17.52
N SER A 525 24.68 25.84 18.82
CA SER A 525 23.61 26.26 19.75
C SER A 525 22.73 27.42 19.26
N PRO A 526 23.20 28.39 18.45
CA PRO A 526 22.33 29.47 17.96
C PRO A 526 21.21 29.04 17.00
N LEU A 527 21.26 27.80 16.48
CA LEU A 527 20.25 27.24 15.57
C LEU A 527 18.94 26.88 16.29
N VAL A 528 18.97 26.72 17.62
CA VAL A 528 17.85 26.27 18.43
C VAL A 528 17.52 27.31 19.50
N ARG A 529 16.23 27.53 19.74
CA ARG A 529 15.72 28.50 20.73
C ARG A 529 14.53 27.92 21.49
N SER A 530 14.37 28.40 22.71
CA SER A 530 13.16 28.19 23.51
C SER A 530 12.03 29.05 22.96
N MET A 531 10.79 28.56 23.06
CA MET A 531 9.59 29.37 22.76
C MET A 531 9.58 30.70 23.54
N GLN A 532 10.11 30.74 24.77
CA GLN A 532 10.19 31.97 25.57
C GLN A 532 11.14 33.01 24.96
N GLN A 533 12.08 32.58 24.11
CA GLN A 533 13.03 33.47 23.46
C GLN A 533 12.46 34.16 22.21
N VAL A 534 11.20 33.90 21.83
CA VAL A 534 10.51 34.66 20.78
C VAL A 534 10.42 36.14 21.16
N GLU A 535 10.18 36.45 22.45
CA GLU A 535 10.10 37.81 22.99
C GLU A 535 11.38 38.65 22.79
N LEU A 536 12.53 37.99 22.58
CA LEU A 536 13.81 38.68 22.32
C LEU A 536 13.87 39.37 20.95
N GLY A 537 12.89 39.09 20.08
CA GLY A 537 12.79 39.69 18.75
C GLY A 537 13.72 39.05 17.72
N LEU A 538 13.67 39.63 16.51
CA LEU A 538 14.49 39.20 15.37
C LEU A 538 15.99 39.37 15.68
N PRO A 539 16.85 38.37 15.40
CA PRO A 539 18.29 38.51 15.59
C PRO A 539 18.87 39.63 14.73
N ASN A 540 19.91 40.29 15.24
CA ASN A 540 20.61 41.32 14.46
C ASN A 540 21.46 40.70 13.34
N GLU A 541 21.94 41.53 12.40
CA GLU A 541 22.67 41.07 11.21
C GLU A 541 23.92 40.22 11.53
N ALA A 542 24.66 40.56 12.59
CA ALA A 542 25.83 39.79 13.01
C ALA A 542 25.45 38.41 13.57
N GLU A 543 24.36 38.34 14.34
CA GLU A 543 23.81 37.07 14.84
C GLU A 543 23.29 36.20 13.70
N LEU A 544 22.55 36.78 12.75
CA LEU A 544 22.05 36.07 11.57
C LEU A 544 23.19 35.43 10.77
N GLN A 545 24.27 36.18 10.55
CA GLN A 545 25.45 35.67 9.85
C GLN A 545 26.08 34.49 10.60
N LEU A 546 26.17 34.57 11.93
CA LEU A 546 26.72 33.51 12.77
C LEU A 546 25.84 32.26 12.75
N ILE A 547 24.52 32.42 12.86
CA ILE A 547 23.55 31.31 12.80
C ILE A 547 23.65 30.60 11.44
N PHE A 548 23.69 31.35 10.34
CA PHE A 548 23.80 30.75 9.00
C PHE A 548 25.11 30.01 8.78
N GLN A 549 26.23 30.57 9.24
CA GLN A 549 27.53 29.91 9.19
C GLN A 549 27.53 28.61 10.00
N ALA A 550 26.92 28.63 11.19
CA ALA A 550 26.73 27.42 11.99
C ALA A 550 25.86 26.39 11.24
N ALA A 551 24.76 26.80 10.61
CA ALA A 551 23.90 25.90 9.84
C ALA A 551 24.66 25.22 8.68
N VAL A 552 25.39 26.00 7.89
CA VAL A 552 26.20 25.50 6.76
C VAL A 552 27.31 24.58 7.27
N GLN A 553 28.02 24.98 8.34
CA GLN A 553 29.07 24.18 8.93
C GLN A 553 28.54 22.83 9.44
N LEU A 554 27.39 22.83 10.12
CA LEU A 554 26.74 21.63 10.62
C LEU A 554 26.28 20.71 9.50
N ALA A 555 25.74 21.27 8.41
CA ALA A 555 25.34 20.52 7.22
C ALA A 555 26.53 19.88 6.49
N VAL A 556 27.65 20.59 6.36
CA VAL A 556 28.81 20.14 5.58
C VAL A 556 29.73 19.20 6.37
N LEU A 557 29.99 19.51 7.65
CA LEU A 557 30.92 18.74 8.48
C LEU A 557 30.23 17.61 9.26
N GLY A 558 28.92 17.71 9.50
CA GLY A 558 28.19 16.84 10.40
C GLY A 558 28.46 17.12 11.88
N SER A 559 27.76 16.41 12.77
CA SER A 559 28.15 16.34 14.19
C SER A 559 29.50 15.61 14.33
N PRO A 560 30.46 16.12 15.13
CA PRO A 560 31.61 15.32 15.52
C PRO A 560 31.14 14.03 16.20
N PRO A 561 31.87 12.90 16.06
CA PRO A 561 31.50 11.67 16.74
C PRO A 561 31.41 11.95 18.25
N VAL A 562 30.27 11.58 18.86
CA VAL A 562 30.12 11.62 20.31
C VAL A 562 31.22 10.71 20.86
N MET A 563 32.26 11.30 21.46
CA MET A 563 33.21 10.52 22.23
C MET A 563 32.41 9.92 23.38
N ALA A 564 32.23 8.60 23.37
CA ALA A 564 31.64 7.88 24.48
C ALA A 564 32.38 8.30 25.75
N ALA A 565 31.66 8.95 26.68
CA ALA A 565 32.19 9.24 27.99
C ALA A 565 32.57 7.90 28.65
N SER A 566 33.87 7.73 28.89
CA SER A 566 34.47 6.58 29.57
C SER A 566 34.09 6.51 31.05
#